data_AF-A0A928HL27-F1
#
_entry.id   AF-A0A928HL27-F1
#
_cell.length_a   1.000
_cell.length_b   1.000
_cell.length_c   1.000
_cell.angle_alpha   90.00
_cell.angle_beta   90.00
_cell.angle_gamma   90.00
#
_symmetry.space_group_name_H-M   'P 1'
#
loop_
_entity.id
_entity.type
_entity.pdbx_description
1 polymer ?
#
loop_
_entity_poly.entity_id
_entity_poly.type
_entity_poly.pdbx_seq_one_letter_code
_entity_poly.pdbx_strand_id
1 'polypeptide(L)' 'MARQICRISIEEKISLEKLAEMANVSELTLKRWLIGKGEMHLDSLCKICLRFNKRLIISIKDIQDL' A
#
# COMPACT_ATOMS: atom_id res chain seq x y z
N MET A 1 1.16 -6.08 -5.96
CA MET A 1 0.76 -5.52 -4.66
C MET A 1 0.60 -3.98 -4.69
N ALA A 2 1.50 -3.24 -5.35
CA ALA A 2 1.42 -1.78 -5.61
C ALA A 2 0.07 -1.23 -6.16
N ARG A 3 -0.60 -1.99 -7.04
CA ARG A 3 -1.89 -1.56 -7.65
C ARG A 3 -3.01 -1.34 -6.63
N GLN A 4 -3.02 -2.11 -5.53
CA GLN A 4 -4.06 -1.99 -4.50
C GLN A 4 -3.94 -0.66 -3.74
N ILE A 5 -2.70 -0.23 -3.42
CA ILE A 5 -2.45 1.06 -2.74
C ILE A 5 -2.87 2.23 -3.64
N CYS A 6 -2.51 2.22 -4.92
CA CYS A 6 -2.99 3.23 -5.88
C CYS A 6 -4.52 3.25 -5.97
N ARG A 7 -5.17 2.08 -5.94
CA ARG A 7 -6.63 2.00 -6.01
C ARG A 7 -7.28 2.65 -4.79
N ILE A 8 -6.75 2.40 -3.58
CA ILE A 8 -7.23 3.03 -2.34
C ILE A 8 -7.03 4.56 -2.40
N SER A 9 -5.86 5.03 -2.87
CA SER A 9 -5.60 6.47 -3.05
C SER A 9 -6.65 7.14 -3.93
N ILE A 10 -7.01 6.50 -5.05
CA ILE A 10 -7.97 7.03 -6.01
C ILE A 10 -9.41 6.92 -5.49
N GLU A 11 -9.80 5.76 -4.95
CA GLU A 11 -11.16 5.52 -4.43
C GLU A 11 -11.49 6.46 -3.27
N GLU A 12 -10.55 6.65 -2.34
CA GLU A 12 -10.77 7.45 -1.14
C GLU A 12 -10.40 8.93 -1.34
N LYS A 13 -9.85 9.29 -2.52
CA LYS A 13 -9.34 10.63 -2.87
C LYS A 13 -8.29 11.14 -1.87
N ILE A 14 -7.35 10.28 -1.50
CA ILE A 14 -6.33 10.55 -0.48
C ILE A 14 -4.96 10.68 -1.13
N SER A 15 -4.21 11.69 -0.69
CA SER A 15 -2.85 11.91 -1.16
C SER A 15 -1.90 10.78 -0.76
N LEU A 16 -0.84 10.60 -1.55
CA LEU A 16 0.20 9.60 -1.26
C LEU A 16 0.92 9.86 0.06
N GLU A 17 1.11 11.13 0.45
CA GLU A 17 1.68 11.49 1.75
C GLU A 17 0.83 10.95 2.90
N LYS A 18 -0.49 11.15 2.83
CA LYS A 18 -1.41 10.67 3.87
C LYS A 18 -1.42 9.14 3.92
N LEU A 19 -1.35 8.46 2.78
CA LEU A 19 -1.21 7.00 2.73
C LEU A 19 0.11 6.52 3.34
N ALA A 20 1.21 7.22 3.08
CA ALA A 20 2.51 6.91 3.66
C ALA A 20 2.51 7.08 5.18
N GLU A 21 1.91 8.17 5.66
CA GLU A 21 1.67 8.42 7.08
C GLU A 21 0.84 7.28 7.72
N MET A 22 -0.21 6.83 7.03
CA MET A 22 -1.05 5.72 7.50
C MET A 22 -0.33 4.36 7.51
N ALA A 23 0.57 4.13 6.55
CA ALA A 23 1.44 2.96 6.49
C ALA A 23 2.63 3.03 7.46
N ASN A 24 2.82 4.18 8.14
CA ASN A 24 3.98 4.49 8.96
C ASN A 24 5.30 4.35 8.19
N VAL A 25 5.32 4.83 6.95
CA VAL A 25 6.50 4.84 6.08
C VAL A 25 6.68 6.23 5.46
N SER A 26 7.88 6.48 4.93
CA SER A 26 8.11 7.72 4.17
C SER A 26 7.36 7.70 2.84
N GLU A 27 6.95 8.88 2.35
CA GLU A 27 6.34 9.01 1.02
C GLU A 27 7.25 8.45 -0.08
N LEU A 28 8.56 8.59 0.08
CA LEU A 28 9.56 8.04 -0.84
C LEU A 28 9.56 6.51 -0.84
N THR A 29 9.41 5.88 0.33
CA THR A 29 9.25 4.42 0.46
C THR A 29 7.96 3.96 -0.22
N LEU A 30 6.85 4.67 0.01
CA LEU A 30 5.58 4.37 -0.63
C LEU A 30 5.69 4.48 -2.16
N LYS A 31 6.30 5.55 -2.69
CA LYS A 31 6.55 5.73 -4.12
C LYS A 31 7.41 4.61 -4.71
N ARG A 32 8.44 4.17 -3.97
CA ARG A 32 9.29 3.03 -4.35
C ARG A 32 8.46 1.75 -4.50
N TRP A 33 7.57 1.46 -3.55
CA TRP A 33 6.64 0.33 -3.67
C TRP A 33 5.73 0.45 -4.89
N LEU A 34 5.23 1.65 -5.19
CA LEU A 34 4.36 1.87 -6.33
C LEU A 34 5.03 1.58 -7.68
N ILE A 35 6.34 1.84 -7.79
CA ILE A 35 7.13 1.54 -8.99
C ILE A 35 7.74 0.13 -8.98
N GLY A 36 7.35 -0.73 -8.02
CA GLY A 36 7.86 -2.09 -7.90
C GLY A 36 9.32 -2.16 -7.46
N LYS A 37 9.86 -1.10 -6.83
CA LYS A 37 11.20 -1.09 -6.27
C LYS A 37 11.13 -1.18 -4.74
N GLY A 38 11.76 -2.21 -4.18
CA GLY A 38 11.85 -2.41 -2.73
C GLY A 38 10.75 -3.29 -2.17
N GLU A 39 11.08 -3.95 -1.07
CA GLU A 39 10.18 -4.86 -0.37
C GLU A 39 9.04 -4.08 0.29
N MET A 40 7.82 -4.52 0.01
CA MET A 40 6.64 -3.96 0.63
C MET A 40 6.22 -4.86 1.79
N HIS A 41 6.31 -4.34 3.00
CA HIS A 41 5.94 -5.09 4.20
C HIS A 41 4.42 -5.22 4.30
N LEU A 42 3.95 -6.45 4.48
CA LEU A 42 2.54 -6.77 4.72
C LEU A 42 1.94 -5.97 5.89
N ASP A 43 2.73 -5.69 6.93
CA ASP A 43 2.29 -4.90 8.09
C ASP A 43 1.83 -3.49 7.72
N SER A 44 2.56 -2.81 6.83
CA SER A 44 2.22 -1.46 6.37
C SER A 44 0.94 -1.46 5.52
N LEU A 45 0.73 -2.49 4.71
CA LEU A 45 -0.51 -2.70 3.97
C LEU A 45 -1.71 -2.95 4.88
N CYS A 46 -1.53 -3.83 5.88
CA CYS A 46 -2.58 -4.12 6.86
C CYS A 46 -3.01 -2.85 7.59
N LYS A 47 -2.07 -1.98 7.97
CA LYS A 47 -2.37 -0.67 8.59
C LYS A 47 -3.22 0.23 7.70
N ILE A 48 -2.89 0.34 6.40
CA ILE A 48 -3.70 1.09 5.44
C ILE A 48 -5.12 0.51 5.38
N CYS A 49 -5.25 -0.79 5.18
CA CYS A 49 -6.56 -1.40 4.96
C CYS A 49 -7.45 -1.46 6.19
N LEU A 50 -6.88 -1.64 7.39
CA LEU A 50 -7.62 -1.50 8.64
C LEU A 50 -8.24 -0.11 8.78
N ARG A 51 -7.53 0.93 8.34
CA ARG A 51 -7.97 2.33 8.45
C ARG A 51 -9.09 2.69 7.48
N PHE A 52 -9.12 2.05 6.31
CA PHE A 52 -10.18 2.23 5.32
C PHE A 52 -11.30 1.20 5.42
N ASN A 53 -11.21 0.26 6.37
CA ASN A 53 -12.11 -0.88 6.47
C ASN A 53 -12.27 -1.63 5.13
N LYS A 54 -11.17 -1.69 4.34
CA LYS A 54 -11.16 -2.33 3.02
C LYS A 54 -10.64 -3.75 3.16
N ARG A 55 -11.28 -4.68 2.45
CA ARG A 55 -10.73 -6.03 2.28
C ARG A 55 -9.53 -5.97 1.35
N LEU A 56 -8.36 -6.27 1.88
CA LEU A 56 -7.16 -6.56 1.10
C LEU A 56 -7.35 -7.94 0.46
N ILE A 57 -7.62 -7.97 -0.84
CA ILE A 57 -7.54 -9.22 -1.61
C ILE A 57 -6.10 -9.34 -2.07
N ILE A 58 -5.30 -10.09 -1.31
CA ILE A 58 -3.92 -10.42 -1.66
C ILE A 58 -3.99 -11.65 -2.56
N SER A 59 -3.58 -11.51 -3.82
CA SER A 59 -3.39 -12.69 -4.67
C SER A 59 -2.10 -13.39 -4.25
N ILE A 60 -2.06 -14.73 -4.25
CA ILE A 60 -0.84 -15.49 -3.93
C ILE A 60 0.35 -15.07 -4.83
N LYS A 61 0.08 -14.63 -6.06
CA LYS A 61 1.10 -14.06 -6.97
C LYS A 61 1.76 -12.78 -6.41
N ASP A 62 1.06 -12.02 -5.59
CA ASP A 62 1.61 -10.83 -4.93
C ASP A 62 2.47 -11.18 -3.71
N ILE A 63 2.41 -12.43 -3.21
CA ILE A 63 3.22 -12.94 -2.10
C ILE A 63 4.50 -13.61 -2.62
N GLN A 64 4.51 -14.11 -3.86
CA GLN A 64 5.69 -14.76 -4.44
C GLN A 64 6.80 -13.80 -4.89
N ASP A 65 6.52 -12.48 -4.93
CA ASP A 65 7.50 -11.41 -5.16
C ASP A 65 8.05 -10.81 -3.84
N LEU A 66 7.85 -11.50 -2.70
CA LEU A 66 8.51 -11.21 -1.42
C LEU A 66 9.84 -11.94 -1.30
#